data_AF-A0A0B2X6P6-F1
#
_entry.id   AF-A0A0B2X6P6-F1
#
_cell.length_a   1.000
_cell.length_b   1.000
_cell.length_c   1.000
_cell.angle_alpha   90.00
_cell.angle_beta   90.00
_cell.angle_gamma   90.00
#
_symmetry.space_group_name_H-M   'P 1'
#
loop_
_entity.id
_entity.type
_entity.pdbx_description
1 polymer ?
#
loop_
_entity_poly.entity_id
_entity_poly.type
_entity_poly.pdbx_seq_one_letter_code
_entity_poly.pdbx_strand_id
1 'polypeptide(L)'
;MANSDVVHTSTPAESECVSCLQPTPTPTPTPTSRTSLTPATQARDTPVAQLTTIQAKEDCDAKLWNLFPGWLWSERSKDTPSWAWSYGYDIQRDSERRWVCKMCIIKNYSKNYRTAAHFHASGLENAKNHLFDKHSISPPSGKTKSAKQRMVESSGRRQCLRSIADMMKLDPMQPKEQVLANRVIKSFNRSHFQNLVMKWIVSNNLTFATVEHRELRAIFEYLNPSVCL
;
A
#
# COMPACT_ATOMS: atom_id res chain seq x y z
N MET A 1 -58.60 15.79 44.21
CA MET A 1 -59.18 16.51 43.06
C MET A 1 -58.62 15.88 41.80
N ALA A 2 -59.52 15.39 40.95
CA ALA A 2 -59.25 14.73 39.70
C ALA A 2 -58.66 15.70 38.65
N ASN A 3 -57.78 15.23 37.78
CA ASN A 3 -58.16 14.99 36.38
C ASN A 3 -57.12 14.18 35.61
N SER A 4 -57.69 13.30 34.80
CA SER A 4 -57.11 12.39 33.81
C SER A 4 -56.67 13.12 32.54
N ASP A 5 -55.78 12.49 31.74
CA ASP A 5 -56.06 12.04 30.34
C ASP A 5 -54.73 11.65 29.63
N VAL A 6 -54.52 10.36 29.31
CA VAL A 6 -54.86 9.63 28.06
C VAL A 6 -53.78 9.82 26.97
N VAL A 7 -52.84 8.86 26.83
CA VAL A 7 -52.76 7.76 25.81
C VAL A 7 -52.19 8.20 24.45
N HIS A 8 -51.09 7.57 24.03
CA HIS A 8 -51.08 6.76 22.79
C HIS A 8 -49.81 5.89 22.67
N THR A 9 -50.01 4.59 22.88
CA THR A 9 -49.18 3.49 22.37
C THR A 9 -49.51 3.23 20.90
N SER A 10 -48.50 3.02 20.07
CA SER A 10 -48.62 2.39 18.75
C SER A 10 -47.28 1.73 18.35
N THR A 11 -47.25 0.39 18.42
CA THR A 11 -46.50 -0.54 17.52
C THR A 11 -47.34 -0.72 16.24
N PRO A 12 -46.95 -1.42 15.14
CA PRO A 12 -45.81 -2.32 14.86
C PRO A 12 -45.09 -2.03 13.51
N ALA A 13 -44.00 -2.70 13.10
CA ALA A 13 -43.96 -3.99 12.37
C ALA A 13 -42.47 -4.35 12.06
N GLU A 14 -42.03 -5.58 12.37
CA GLU A 14 -41.69 -6.67 11.41
C GLU A 14 -40.47 -6.36 10.51
N SER A 15 -39.47 -7.22 10.25
CA SER A 15 -39.40 -8.68 10.33
C SER A 15 -37.93 -9.13 10.33
N GLU A 16 -37.66 -10.16 11.13
CA GLU A 16 -36.49 -11.04 11.16
C GLU A 16 -36.43 -11.94 9.91
N CYS A 17 -35.26 -12.18 9.29
CA CYS A 17 -34.45 -13.41 9.38
C CYS A 17 -34.31 -14.22 8.05
N VAL A 18 -33.05 -14.41 7.62
CA VAL A 18 -32.34 -15.70 7.36
C VAL A 18 -32.75 -16.64 6.18
N SER A 19 -31.70 -16.97 5.39
CA SER A 19 -31.33 -18.21 4.65
C SER A 19 -32.00 -18.69 3.35
N CYS A 20 -31.09 -18.88 2.36
CA CYS A 20 -30.84 -20.02 1.46
C CYS A 20 -31.98 -20.95 1.01
N LEU A 21 -32.07 -21.21 -0.31
CA LEU A 21 -32.04 -22.55 -0.97
C LEU A 21 -32.26 -22.44 -2.50
N GLN A 22 -31.61 -23.34 -3.27
CA GLN A 22 -31.81 -23.58 -4.73
C GLN A 22 -33.19 -24.21 -5.02
N PRO A 23 -33.58 -24.35 -6.30
CA PRO A 23 -33.66 -25.71 -6.86
C PRO A 23 -33.36 -25.87 -8.38
N THR A 24 -32.91 -27.07 -8.78
CA THR A 24 -33.05 -27.70 -10.12
C THR A 24 -34.43 -28.36 -10.27
N PRO A 25 -34.93 -28.62 -11.50
CA PRO A 25 -34.94 -30.01 -12.02
C PRO A 25 -34.86 -30.20 -13.56
N THR A 26 -34.47 -31.41 -13.98
CA THR A 26 -34.49 -31.99 -15.35
C THR A 26 -35.85 -32.70 -15.62
N PRO A 27 -36.27 -32.96 -16.88
CA PRO A 27 -36.06 -34.30 -17.49
C PRO A 27 -35.88 -34.35 -19.05
N THR A 28 -35.32 -35.46 -19.54
CA THR A 28 -35.11 -35.89 -20.95
C THR A 28 -36.36 -36.61 -21.53
N PRO A 29 -36.58 -36.69 -22.87
CA PRO A 29 -36.22 -37.90 -23.65
C PRO A 29 -35.77 -37.69 -25.14
N THR A 30 -35.06 -38.66 -25.72
CA THR A 30 -34.63 -38.83 -27.14
C THR A 30 -35.72 -39.56 -27.99
N PRO A 31 -35.75 -39.61 -29.37
CA PRO A 31 -34.77 -40.34 -30.21
C PRO A 31 -34.50 -39.84 -31.67
N THR A 32 -33.33 -40.26 -32.20
CA THR A 32 -32.95 -40.66 -33.59
C THR A 32 -33.24 -39.77 -34.83
N SER A 33 -32.17 -39.33 -35.53
CA SER A 33 -31.89 -39.72 -36.94
C SER A 33 -30.55 -39.17 -37.50
N ARG A 34 -29.74 -40.10 -38.01
CA ARG A 34 -28.86 -40.07 -39.21
C ARG A 34 -28.45 -38.70 -39.79
N THR A 35 -27.14 -38.48 -40.01
CA THR A 35 -26.46 -38.51 -41.35
C THR A 35 -25.04 -37.92 -41.27
N SER A 36 -24.16 -38.49 -42.10
CA SER A 36 -22.91 -37.93 -42.69
C SER A 36 -21.65 -37.76 -41.84
N LEU A 37 -20.68 -38.61 -42.17
CA LEU A 37 -19.24 -38.39 -41.99
C LEU A 37 -18.79 -37.24 -42.89
N THR A 38 -18.25 -36.18 -42.29
CA THR A 38 -17.43 -35.17 -42.97
C THR A 38 -16.13 -35.05 -42.19
N PRO A 39 -14.94 -35.14 -42.82
CA PRO A 39 -13.70 -34.83 -42.15
C PRO A 39 -13.64 -33.30 -41.99
N ALA A 40 -13.89 -32.81 -40.78
CA ALA A 40 -13.62 -31.43 -40.45
C ALA A 40 -12.10 -31.22 -40.44
N THR A 41 -11.60 -30.62 -41.52
CA THR A 41 -10.29 -29.97 -41.57
C THR A 41 -10.20 -29.02 -40.38
N GLN A 42 -9.47 -29.43 -39.33
CA GLN A 42 -9.09 -28.54 -38.25
C GLN A 42 -8.13 -27.49 -38.83
N ALA A 43 -8.68 -26.33 -39.19
CA ALA A 43 -7.91 -25.14 -39.43
C ALA A 43 -7.12 -24.82 -38.16
N ARG A 44 -5.80 -24.97 -38.24
CA ARG A 44 -4.84 -24.59 -37.21
C ARG A 44 -4.75 -23.07 -37.15
N ASP A 45 -5.72 -22.42 -36.52
CA ASP A 45 -5.63 -20.99 -36.22
C ASP A 45 -4.91 -20.74 -34.89
N THR A 46 -3.67 -21.23 -34.75
CA THR A 46 -2.66 -20.62 -33.86
C THR A 46 -1.26 -21.13 -34.23
N PRO A 47 -0.41 -20.28 -34.82
CA PRO A 47 1.02 -20.33 -34.44
C PRO A 47 1.73 -18.97 -34.35
N VAL A 48 1.17 -17.89 -34.91
CA VAL A 48 1.94 -16.65 -35.12
C VAL A 48 2.20 -15.91 -33.80
N ALA A 49 1.19 -15.74 -32.94
CA ALA A 49 1.32 -14.99 -31.67
C ALA A 49 2.23 -15.68 -30.64
N GLN A 50 2.24 -17.01 -30.61
CA GLN A 50 3.14 -17.79 -29.75
C GLN A 50 4.58 -17.69 -30.24
N LEU A 51 4.80 -17.78 -31.56
CA LEU A 51 6.12 -17.63 -32.16
C LEU A 51 6.70 -16.22 -31.92
N THR A 52 5.88 -15.17 -32.05
CA THR A 52 6.33 -13.78 -31.77
C THR A 52 6.70 -13.59 -30.30
N THR A 53 5.96 -14.21 -29.38
CA THR A 53 6.23 -14.10 -27.93
C THR A 53 7.54 -14.82 -27.55
N ILE A 54 7.80 -15.97 -28.17
CA ILE A 54 9.04 -16.74 -27.97
C ILE A 54 10.24 -15.94 -28.51
N GLN A 55 10.14 -15.42 -29.74
CA GLN A 55 11.20 -14.61 -30.35
C GLN A 55 11.50 -13.35 -29.54
N ALA A 56 10.47 -12.61 -29.11
CA ALA A 56 10.65 -11.42 -28.29
C ALA A 56 11.30 -11.73 -26.92
N LYS A 57 11.03 -12.91 -26.36
CA LYS A 57 11.68 -13.39 -25.13
C LYS A 57 13.14 -13.74 -25.37
N GLU A 58 13.44 -14.50 -26.42
CA GLU A 58 14.81 -14.89 -26.81
C GLU A 58 15.68 -13.65 -27.05
N ASP A 59 15.12 -12.62 -27.70
CA ASP A 59 15.79 -11.32 -27.91
C ASP A 59 16.11 -10.60 -26.59
N CYS A 60 15.21 -10.68 -25.60
CA CYS A 60 15.43 -10.09 -24.30
C CYS A 60 16.48 -10.87 -23.49
N ASP A 61 16.46 -12.20 -23.57
CA ASP A 61 17.42 -13.07 -22.89
C ASP A 61 18.82 -12.90 -23.49
N ALA A 62 18.94 -12.80 -24.82
CA ALA A 62 20.20 -12.49 -25.50
C ALA A 62 20.79 -11.15 -25.04
N LYS A 63 19.94 -10.12 -24.90
CA LYS A 63 20.35 -8.81 -24.35
C LYS A 63 20.81 -8.90 -22.90
N LEU A 64 20.13 -9.68 -22.08
CA LEU A 64 20.51 -9.92 -20.69
C LEU A 64 21.92 -10.51 -20.62
N TRP A 65 22.21 -11.56 -21.39
CA TRP A 65 23.51 -12.22 -21.35
C TRP A 65 24.65 -11.39 -21.93
N ASN A 66 24.38 -10.54 -22.91
CA ASN A 66 25.36 -9.57 -23.41
C ASN A 66 25.76 -8.54 -22.34
N LEU A 67 24.82 -8.14 -21.48
CA LEU A 67 25.09 -7.20 -20.39
C LEU A 67 25.70 -7.87 -19.15
N PHE A 68 25.45 -9.17 -18.97
CA PHE A 68 25.89 -9.94 -17.81
C PHE A 68 26.61 -11.23 -18.24
N PRO A 69 27.80 -11.13 -18.87
CA PRO A 69 28.57 -12.30 -19.27
C PRO A 69 29.03 -13.11 -18.06
N GLY A 70 28.92 -14.44 -18.15
CA GLY A 70 29.30 -15.37 -17.08
C GLY A 70 28.26 -15.49 -15.95
N TRP A 71 27.11 -14.84 -16.07
CA TRP A 71 25.95 -15.07 -15.21
C TRP A 71 25.04 -16.12 -15.84
N LEU A 72 24.35 -16.88 -15.00
CA LEU A 72 23.40 -17.92 -15.40
C LEU A 72 22.05 -17.65 -14.74
N TRP A 73 21.01 -18.38 -15.13
CA TRP A 73 19.76 -18.39 -14.38
C TRP A 73 19.99 -18.93 -12.98
N SER A 74 19.38 -18.29 -11.98
CA SER A 74 19.43 -18.76 -10.60
C SER A 74 18.61 -20.05 -10.43
N GLU A 75 19.24 -21.05 -9.81
CA GLU A 75 18.62 -22.34 -9.49
C GLU A 75 17.44 -22.20 -8.52
N ARG A 76 17.45 -21.14 -7.69
CA ARG A 76 16.43 -20.86 -6.66
C ARG A 76 15.35 -19.88 -7.11
N SER A 77 15.20 -19.69 -8.41
CA SER A 77 14.23 -18.72 -8.98
C SER A 77 12.77 -19.03 -8.63
N LYS A 78 12.45 -20.29 -8.31
CA LYS A 78 11.10 -20.73 -7.93
C LYS A 78 10.75 -20.44 -6.46
N ASP A 79 11.74 -20.14 -5.61
CA ASP A 79 11.58 -20.05 -4.16
C ASP A 79 11.57 -18.61 -3.62
N THR A 80 11.35 -17.61 -4.47
CA THR A 80 11.39 -16.20 -4.05
C THR A 80 10.03 -15.52 -3.96
N PRO A 81 9.48 -15.32 -2.74
CA PRO A 81 8.09 -14.88 -2.54
C PRO A 81 7.84 -13.36 -2.76
N SER A 82 8.75 -12.62 -3.41
CA SER A 82 8.58 -11.17 -3.59
C SER A 82 7.96 -10.80 -4.94
N TRP A 83 6.99 -9.88 -4.92
CA TRP A 83 6.33 -9.39 -6.14
C TRP A 83 7.28 -8.71 -7.14
N ALA A 84 8.40 -8.16 -6.65
CA ALA A 84 9.38 -7.52 -7.51
C ALA A 84 10.04 -8.52 -8.48
N TRP A 85 10.04 -9.84 -8.19
CA TRP A 85 10.53 -10.87 -9.11
C TRP A 85 9.69 -11.00 -10.39
N SER A 86 8.43 -10.60 -10.38
CA SER A 86 7.64 -10.54 -11.62
C SER A 86 8.27 -9.59 -12.65
N TYR A 87 8.96 -8.55 -12.18
CA TYR A 87 9.55 -7.48 -13.00
C TYR A 87 11.06 -7.59 -13.19
N GLY A 88 11.70 -8.63 -12.65
CA GLY A 88 13.14 -8.83 -12.80
C GLY A 88 13.52 -10.23 -13.22
N TYR A 89 14.70 -10.32 -13.83
CA TYR A 89 15.41 -11.57 -14.06
C TYR A 89 16.17 -11.96 -12.81
N ASP A 90 16.22 -13.25 -12.56
CA ASP A 90 16.95 -13.84 -11.45
C ASP A 90 18.18 -14.56 -11.95
N ILE A 91 19.33 -13.93 -11.74
CA ILE A 91 20.61 -14.41 -12.25
C ILE A 91 21.54 -14.76 -11.10
N GLN A 92 22.40 -15.73 -11.32
CA GLN A 92 23.38 -16.21 -10.36
C GLN A 92 24.74 -16.40 -11.03
N ARG A 93 25.79 -16.12 -10.29
CA ARG A 93 27.17 -16.46 -10.62
C ARG A 93 27.87 -16.88 -9.34
N ASP A 94 28.45 -18.08 -9.35
CA ASP A 94 29.06 -18.67 -8.16
C ASP A 94 28.05 -18.66 -6.98
N SER A 95 28.40 -18.02 -5.86
CA SER A 95 27.53 -17.82 -4.70
C SER A 95 26.76 -16.49 -4.71
N GLU A 96 26.90 -15.68 -5.76
CA GLU A 96 26.25 -14.37 -5.88
C GLU A 96 24.96 -14.45 -6.69
N ARG A 97 23.87 -13.89 -6.15
CA ARG A 97 22.56 -13.85 -6.82
C ARG A 97 22.08 -12.41 -6.97
N ARG A 98 21.60 -12.04 -8.15
CA ARG A 98 21.14 -10.68 -8.47
C ARG A 98 19.75 -10.68 -9.11
N TRP A 99 19.00 -9.64 -8.78
CA TRP A 99 17.78 -9.23 -9.47
C TRP A 99 18.16 -8.20 -10.54
N VAL A 100 17.74 -8.41 -11.80
CA VAL A 100 17.98 -7.47 -12.92
C VAL A 100 16.66 -6.98 -13.49
N CYS A 101 16.48 -5.67 -13.66
CA CYS A 101 15.21 -5.11 -14.13
C CYS A 101 14.91 -5.46 -15.61
N LYS A 102 13.80 -6.16 -15.87
CA LYS A 102 13.36 -6.50 -17.24
C LYS A 102 13.09 -5.25 -18.10
N MET A 103 12.45 -4.25 -17.52
CA MET A 103 12.10 -3.02 -18.23
C MET A 103 13.35 -2.20 -18.60
N CYS A 104 14.41 -2.24 -17.79
CA CYS A 104 15.69 -1.64 -18.15
C CYS A 104 16.36 -2.37 -19.31
N ILE A 105 16.28 -3.70 -19.37
CA ILE A 105 16.79 -4.50 -20.51
C ILE A 105 16.05 -4.16 -21.80
N ILE A 106 14.72 -4.03 -21.72
CA ILE A 106 13.88 -3.67 -22.89
C ILE A 106 14.13 -2.22 -23.34
N LYS A 107 14.18 -1.26 -22.40
CA LYS A 107 14.36 0.18 -22.69
C LYS A 107 15.78 0.56 -23.09
N ASN A 108 16.76 -0.31 -22.90
CA ASN A 108 18.17 -0.08 -23.24
C ASN A 108 18.48 0.00 -24.75
N TYR A 109 17.48 0.26 -25.59
CA TYR A 109 17.65 0.59 -27.00
C TYR A 109 18.21 2.01 -27.23
N SER A 110 18.21 2.88 -26.21
CA SER A 110 18.81 4.22 -26.31
C SER A 110 20.21 4.23 -25.70
N LYS A 111 21.21 4.60 -26.51
CA LYS A 111 22.69 4.63 -26.29
C LYS A 111 23.21 5.20 -24.95
N ASN A 112 22.36 5.74 -24.08
CA ASN A 112 22.75 6.53 -22.91
C ASN A 112 22.64 5.81 -21.56
N TYR A 113 22.12 4.57 -21.48
CA TYR A 113 22.11 3.81 -20.23
C TYR A 113 23.07 2.60 -20.36
N ARG A 114 24.32 2.74 -19.91
CA ARG A 114 25.34 1.70 -20.13
C ARG A 114 25.10 0.39 -19.37
N THR A 115 24.12 0.29 -18.48
CA THR A 115 23.88 -0.95 -17.73
C THR A 115 22.45 -0.99 -17.21
N ALA A 116 21.77 -2.14 -17.36
CA ALA A 116 20.47 -2.34 -16.75
C ALA A 116 20.55 -2.28 -15.21
N ALA A 117 19.52 -1.74 -14.57
CA ALA A 117 19.47 -1.69 -13.11
C ALA A 117 19.48 -3.12 -12.54
N HIS A 118 20.37 -3.37 -11.59
CA HIS A 118 20.60 -4.68 -11.00
C HIS A 118 20.99 -4.54 -9.54
N PHE A 119 20.48 -5.44 -8.70
CA PHE A 119 20.63 -5.37 -7.24
C PHE A 119 20.82 -6.77 -6.65
N HIS A 120 21.41 -6.86 -5.48
CA HIS A 120 21.60 -8.14 -4.79
C HIS A 120 20.27 -8.78 -4.38
N ALA A 121 20.13 -10.09 -4.58
CA ALA A 121 18.87 -10.81 -4.37
C ALA A 121 18.46 -10.97 -2.89
N SER A 122 19.37 -10.79 -1.93
CA SER A 122 19.00 -10.80 -0.50
C SER A 122 18.29 -9.51 -0.05
N GLY A 123 18.37 -8.43 -0.84
CA GLY A 123 17.89 -7.10 -0.47
C GLY A 123 17.04 -6.46 -1.57
N LEU A 124 15.81 -6.97 -1.78
CA LEU A 124 14.92 -6.48 -2.84
C LEU A 124 14.35 -5.08 -2.61
N GLU A 125 14.64 -4.42 -1.49
CA GLU A 125 14.16 -3.06 -1.26
C GLU A 125 14.67 -2.07 -2.30
N ASN A 126 15.92 -2.24 -2.75
CA ASN A 126 16.49 -1.44 -3.83
C ASN A 126 15.78 -1.69 -5.17
N ALA A 127 15.44 -2.94 -5.47
CA ALA A 127 14.65 -3.30 -6.63
C ALA A 127 13.24 -2.67 -6.58
N LYS A 128 12.54 -2.76 -5.44
CA LYS A 128 11.23 -2.15 -5.26
C LYS A 128 11.27 -0.62 -5.36
N ASN A 129 12.29 0.02 -4.77
CA ASN A 129 12.49 1.46 -4.89
C ASN A 129 12.73 1.86 -6.35
N HIS A 130 13.56 1.10 -7.08
CA HIS A 130 13.80 1.33 -8.50
C HIS A 130 12.53 1.20 -9.34
N LEU A 131 11.73 0.14 -9.12
CA LEU A 131 10.46 -0.08 -9.80
C LEU A 131 9.49 1.09 -9.57
N PHE A 132 9.42 1.60 -8.35
CA PHE A 132 8.60 2.76 -8.01
C PHE A 132 9.12 4.06 -8.64
N ASP A 133 10.41 4.36 -8.52
CA ASP A 133 10.97 5.65 -8.97
C ASP A 133 11.13 5.77 -10.48
N LYS A 134 11.58 4.70 -11.14
CA LYS A 134 11.99 4.73 -12.57
C LYS A 134 10.93 4.17 -13.49
N HIS A 135 10.00 3.38 -12.96
CA HIS A 135 8.94 2.74 -13.74
C HIS A 135 7.54 3.04 -13.20
N SER A 136 7.41 3.78 -12.09
CA SER A 136 6.11 4.09 -11.47
C SER A 136 5.28 2.85 -11.15
N ILE A 137 5.94 1.71 -10.89
CA ILE A 137 5.29 0.44 -10.56
C ILE A 137 5.15 0.35 -9.04
N SER A 138 3.91 0.32 -8.59
CA SER A 138 3.54 0.10 -7.20
C SER A 138 3.29 -1.40 -6.93
N PRO A 139 3.40 -1.87 -5.69
CA PRO A 139 3.07 -3.24 -5.36
C PRO A 139 1.60 -3.55 -5.69
N PRO A 140 1.29 -4.82 -6.02
CA PRO A 140 -0.09 -5.31 -6.04
C PRO A 140 -0.79 -5.05 -4.70
N SER A 141 -2.12 -4.93 -4.72
CA SER A 141 -2.93 -4.78 -3.50
C SER A 141 -2.56 -5.84 -2.46
N GLY A 142 -2.38 -5.42 -1.21
CA GLY A 142 -2.00 -6.30 -0.10
C GLY A 142 -0.51 -6.69 -0.02
N LYS A 143 0.36 -6.25 -0.95
CA LYS A 143 1.80 -6.57 -0.89
C LYS A 143 2.65 -5.42 -0.34
N THR A 144 3.85 -5.76 0.13
CA THR A 144 4.77 -4.80 0.76
C THR A 144 5.20 -3.69 -0.19
N LYS A 145 4.90 -2.44 0.20
CA LYS A 145 5.34 -1.21 -0.47
C LYS A 145 6.86 -1.03 -0.39
N SER A 146 7.42 -0.23 -1.29
CA SER A 146 8.84 0.16 -1.22
C SER A 146 9.04 1.19 -0.10
N ALA A 147 10.26 1.29 0.45
CA ALA A 147 10.61 2.30 1.45
C ALA A 147 10.35 3.70 0.92
N LYS A 148 10.66 3.98 -0.34
CA LYS A 148 10.39 5.27 -0.97
C LYS A 148 8.90 5.56 -1.10
N GLN A 149 8.09 4.57 -1.49
CA GLN A 149 6.64 4.73 -1.51
C GLN A 149 6.09 4.99 -0.11
N ARG A 150 6.53 4.24 0.90
CA ARG A 150 6.17 4.49 2.30
C ARG A 150 6.58 5.89 2.73
N MET A 151 7.76 6.37 2.32
CA MET A 151 8.19 7.73 2.60
C MET A 151 7.30 8.76 1.93
N VAL A 152 6.97 8.64 0.65
CA VAL A 152 6.07 9.56 -0.08
C VAL A 152 4.68 9.58 0.53
N GLU A 153 4.08 8.42 0.80
CA GLU A 153 2.77 8.31 1.46
C GLU A 153 2.82 8.84 2.89
N SER A 154 3.91 8.55 3.62
CA SER A 154 4.13 9.09 4.96
C SER A 154 4.43 10.57 4.91
N SER A 155 4.97 11.15 3.85
CA SER A 155 5.18 12.59 3.73
C SER A 155 3.84 13.30 3.56
N GLY A 156 2.88 12.69 2.85
CA GLY A 156 1.48 13.10 2.89
C GLY A 156 0.87 13.00 4.30
N ARG A 157 1.33 12.05 5.12
CA ARG A 157 0.88 11.87 6.52
C ARG A 157 1.69 12.65 7.58
N ARG A 158 2.94 13.01 7.29
CA ARG A 158 3.89 13.79 8.10
C ARG A 158 3.62 15.28 7.99
N GLN A 159 2.71 15.69 7.11
CA GLN A 159 2.06 17.00 7.20
C GLN A 159 1.37 17.23 8.57
N CYS A 160 1.23 16.20 9.42
CA CYS A 160 0.58 16.27 10.72
C CYS A 160 1.52 16.41 11.94
N LEU A 161 2.85 16.24 11.81
CA LEU A 161 3.80 16.55 12.90
C LEU A 161 4.63 17.79 12.53
N ARG A 162 3.96 18.94 12.41
CA ARG A 162 4.64 20.23 12.36
C ARG A 162 5.31 20.46 13.72
N SER A 163 6.57 20.87 13.75
CA SER A 163 7.19 21.34 15.01
C SER A 163 6.37 22.50 15.55
N ILE A 164 6.32 22.70 16.87
CA ILE A 164 5.66 23.89 17.44
C ILE A 164 6.28 25.17 16.84
N ALA A 165 7.58 25.15 16.53
CA ALA A 165 8.25 26.22 15.80
C ALA A 165 7.66 26.43 14.39
N ASP A 166 7.38 25.36 13.66
CA ASP A 166 6.77 25.42 12.32
C ASP A 166 5.30 25.88 12.37
N MET A 167 4.57 25.50 13.43
CA MET A 167 3.19 25.94 13.66
C MET A 167 3.13 27.45 13.96
N MET A 168 4.10 27.96 14.73
CA MET A 168 4.22 29.37 15.05
C MET A 168 5.00 30.19 13.99
N LYS A 169 5.38 29.55 12.86
CA LYS A 169 6.15 30.15 11.76
C LYS A 169 7.45 30.84 12.23
N LEU A 170 8.11 30.28 13.24
CA LEU A 170 9.37 30.80 13.78
C LEU A 170 10.54 30.31 12.92
N ASP A 171 11.36 31.25 12.44
CA ASP A 171 12.57 30.99 11.66
C ASP A 171 13.76 30.69 12.59
N PRO A 172 14.29 29.45 12.58
CA PRO A 172 15.45 29.09 13.39
C PRO A 172 16.75 29.80 12.97
N MET A 173 16.79 30.41 11.78
CA MET A 173 17.96 31.14 11.28
C MET A 173 18.06 32.56 11.87
N GLN A 174 16.95 33.09 12.41
CA GLN A 174 16.95 34.37 13.10
C GLN A 174 17.19 34.17 14.61
N PRO A 175 18.24 34.76 15.21
CA PRO A 175 18.58 34.52 16.62
C PRO A 175 17.44 34.81 17.61
N LYS A 176 16.64 35.83 17.35
CA LYS A 176 15.49 36.20 18.20
C LYS A 176 14.38 35.14 18.14
N GLU A 177 14.04 34.69 16.94
CA GLU A 177 12.99 33.69 16.72
C GLU A 177 13.45 32.30 17.16
N GLN A 178 14.74 31.98 17.03
CA GLN A 178 15.35 30.77 17.57
C GLN A 178 15.25 30.71 19.10
N VAL A 179 15.52 31.82 19.81
CA VAL A 179 15.35 31.90 21.28
C VAL A 179 13.88 31.69 21.67
N LEU A 180 12.94 32.26 20.91
CA LEU A 180 11.52 32.08 21.14
C LEU A 180 11.09 30.63 20.90
N ALA A 181 11.51 30.00 19.79
CA ALA A 181 11.23 28.60 19.48
C ALA A 181 11.78 27.68 20.57
N ASN A 182 13.02 27.88 20.98
CA ASN A 182 13.64 27.11 22.06
C ASN A 182 12.93 27.31 23.41
N ARG A 183 12.45 28.52 23.69
CA ARG A 183 11.66 28.81 24.89
C ARG A 183 10.32 28.08 24.86
N VAL A 184 9.61 28.09 23.73
CA VAL A 184 8.31 27.41 23.58
C VAL A 184 8.47 25.88 23.66
N ILE A 185 9.52 25.33 23.05
CA ILE A 185 9.80 23.89 23.15
C ILE A 185 10.12 23.49 24.60
N LYS A 186 10.86 24.33 25.34
CA LYS A 186 11.19 24.08 26.75
C LYS A 186 10.05 24.34 27.72
N SER A 187 9.09 25.20 27.38
CA SER A 187 8.00 25.56 28.29
C SER A 187 7.00 24.43 28.49
N PHE A 188 6.88 23.50 27.54
CA PHE A 188 6.00 22.35 27.68
C PHE A 188 6.70 21.15 28.33
N ASN A 189 6.30 20.84 29.56
CA ASN A 189 6.72 19.62 30.26
C ASN A 189 5.56 18.61 30.31
N ARG A 190 5.69 17.53 29.52
CA ARG A 190 4.69 16.46 29.43
C ARG A 190 4.36 15.84 30.78
N SER A 191 5.38 15.49 31.57
CA SER A 191 5.20 14.80 32.86
C SER A 191 4.49 15.70 33.87
N HIS A 192 4.81 16.99 33.88
CA HIS A 192 4.13 17.95 34.74
C HIS A 192 2.66 18.14 34.35
N PHE A 193 2.38 18.29 33.05
CA PHE A 193 1.00 18.37 32.55
C PHE A 193 0.19 17.12 32.89
N GLN A 194 0.75 15.93 32.68
CA GLN A 194 0.11 14.66 33.04
C GLN A 194 -0.19 14.60 34.54
N ASN A 195 0.74 15.04 35.39
CA ASN A 195 0.52 15.08 36.84
C ASN A 195 -0.60 16.05 37.23
N LEU A 196 -0.68 17.23 36.58
CA LEU A 196 -1.77 18.19 36.81
C LEU A 196 -3.13 17.59 36.43
N VAL A 197 -3.23 16.93 35.28
CA VAL A 197 -4.47 16.25 34.84
C VAL A 197 -4.84 15.12 35.79
N MET A 198 -3.88 14.28 36.17
CA MET A 198 -4.11 13.18 37.12
C MET A 198 -4.56 13.70 38.49
N LYS A 199 -3.86 14.71 39.03
CA LYS A 199 -4.23 15.33 40.30
C LYS A 199 -5.63 15.93 40.24
N TRP A 200 -6.01 16.59 39.14
CA TRP A 200 -7.35 17.12 38.95
C TRP A 200 -8.42 16.02 38.93
N ILE A 201 -8.19 14.92 38.21
CA ILE A 201 -9.11 13.76 38.15
C ILE A 201 -9.30 13.17 39.55
N VAL A 202 -8.19 12.91 40.26
CA VAL A 202 -8.22 12.29 41.59
C VAL A 202 -8.88 13.21 42.62
N SER A 203 -8.54 14.50 42.64
CA SER A 203 -9.11 15.46 43.61
C SER A 203 -10.62 15.67 43.46
N ASN A 204 -11.16 15.46 42.26
CA ASN A 204 -12.59 15.66 41.96
C ASN A 204 -13.35 14.33 41.80
N ASN A 205 -12.71 13.19 42.08
CA ASN A 205 -13.27 11.84 41.90
C ASN A 205 -13.88 11.63 40.49
N LEU A 206 -13.24 12.20 39.46
CA LEU A 206 -13.69 12.08 38.08
C LEU A 206 -13.31 10.72 37.51
N THR A 207 -14.12 10.25 36.57
CA THR A 207 -13.75 9.08 35.77
C THR A 207 -12.61 9.42 34.83
N PHE A 208 -11.73 8.45 34.52
CA PHE A 208 -10.68 8.67 33.52
C PHE A 208 -11.24 9.01 32.13
N ALA A 209 -12.47 8.60 31.82
CA ALA A 209 -13.16 8.94 30.56
C ALA A 209 -13.43 10.45 30.41
N THR A 210 -13.38 11.23 31.49
CA THR A 210 -13.57 12.68 31.43
C THR A 210 -12.50 13.39 30.59
N VAL A 211 -11.29 12.81 30.47
CA VAL A 211 -10.24 13.37 29.59
C VAL A 211 -10.55 13.20 28.10
N GLU A 212 -11.48 12.32 27.75
CA GLU A 212 -11.93 12.08 26.38
C GLU A 212 -13.17 12.91 26.01
N HIS A 213 -13.68 13.74 26.94
CA HIS A 213 -14.86 14.55 26.72
C HIS A 213 -14.65 15.56 25.59
N ARG A 214 -15.60 15.63 24.65
CA ARG A 214 -15.49 16.46 23.45
C ARG A 214 -15.30 17.94 23.76
N GLU A 215 -15.95 18.46 24.80
CA GLU A 215 -15.83 19.86 25.19
C GLU A 215 -14.46 20.19 25.81
N LEU A 216 -13.93 19.28 26.64
CA LEU A 216 -12.59 19.46 27.20
C LEU A 216 -11.53 19.42 26.10
N ARG A 217 -11.72 18.53 25.11
CA ARG A 217 -10.90 18.50 23.90
C ARG A 217 -11.00 19.81 23.13
N ALA A 218 -12.20 20.37 22.96
CA ALA A 218 -12.40 21.65 22.28
C ALA A 218 -11.72 22.82 23.02
N ILE A 219 -11.73 22.81 24.37
CA ILE A 219 -11.01 23.80 25.18
C ILE A 219 -9.50 23.66 24.98
N PHE A 220 -8.94 22.45 25.06
CA PHE A 220 -7.51 22.25 24.81
C PHE A 220 -7.10 22.57 23.37
N GLU A 221 -8.00 22.33 22.41
CA GLU A 221 -7.80 22.69 21.02
C GLU A 221 -7.84 24.20 20.81
N TYR A 222 -8.74 24.93 21.47
CA TYR A 222 -8.75 26.39 21.48
C TYR A 222 -7.50 27.00 22.15
N LEU A 223 -7.07 26.42 23.28
CA LEU A 223 -5.86 26.84 24.00
C LEU A 223 -4.57 26.46 23.27
N ASN A 224 -4.65 25.67 22.20
CA ASN A 224 -3.50 25.39 21.37
C ASN A 224 -3.05 26.70 20.71
N PRO A 225 -1.80 27.16 20.92
CA PRO A 225 -1.28 28.41 20.35
C PRO A 225 -1.30 28.48 18.81
N SER A 226 -1.74 27.42 18.15
CA SER A 226 -1.90 27.33 16.69
C SER A 226 -3.33 27.60 16.20
N VAL A 227 -4.29 27.83 17.10
CA VAL A 227 -5.70 28.12 16.76
C VAL A 227 -6.02 29.61 16.82
N CYS A 228 -5.20 30.40 17.51
CA CYS A 228 -5.15 31.86 17.37
C CYS A 228 -3.87 32.27 16.64
N LEU A 229 -3.86 32.22 15.30
CA LEU A 229 -3.14 33.10 14.35
C LEU A 229 -3.25 32.59 12.90
#